data_AF-A0A0U3F1H9-F1
#
_entry.id   AF-A0A0U3F1H9-F1
#
_cell.length_a   1.000
_cell.length_b   1.000
_cell.length_c   1.000
_cell.angle_alpha   90.00
_cell.angle_beta   90.00
_cell.angle_gamma   90.00
#
_symmetry.space_group_name_H-M   'P 1'
#
loop_
_entity.id
_entity.type
_entity.pdbx_description
1 polymer ?
#
loop_
_entity_poly.entity_id
_entity_poly.type
_entity_poly.pdbx_seq_one_letter_code
_entity_poly.pdbx_strand_id
1 'polypeptide(L)'
;MQVSRLLAALLLTSATQAFAADPSYLLVDHSNASLMDKTTAQEVWASKGPAKFYKFYPVKKWGFATDVEGGFDADKNCIITARTTMLPRGVKVDTLVLRPAKSATTFGVQANATVEQCKALAKAKLSDSMDAVRTALLHD
;
A
#
# COMPACT_ATOMS: atom_id res chain seq x y z
N MET A 1 10.15 51.83 -24.25
CA MET A 1 9.88 50.41 -24.59
C MET A 1 10.92 49.43 -23.99
N GLN A 2 11.44 49.65 -22.77
CA GLN A 2 12.42 48.74 -22.14
C GLN A 2 11.87 47.94 -20.95
N VAL A 3 10.78 48.41 -20.32
CA VAL A 3 10.21 47.76 -19.13
C VAL A 3 9.48 46.45 -19.48
N SER A 4 8.81 46.35 -20.64
CA SER A 4 8.15 45.12 -21.10
C SER A 4 9.11 43.96 -21.38
N ARG A 5 10.38 44.24 -21.69
CA ARG A 5 11.37 43.18 -21.99
C ARG A 5 11.97 42.55 -20.73
N LEU A 6 11.96 43.26 -19.60
CA LEU A 6 12.46 42.76 -18.33
C LEU A 6 11.44 41.86 -17.60
N LEU A 7 10.14 42.09 -17.77
CA LEU A 7 9.10 41.23 -17.16
C LEU A 7 9.03 39.83 -17.78
N ALA A 8 9.30 39.70 -19.09
CA ALA A 8 9.26 38.40 -19.77
C ALA A 8 10.39 37.46 -19.32
N ALA A 9 11.54 38.00 -18.92
CA ALA A 9 12.68 37.22 -18.44
C ALA A 9 12.46 36.68 -17.00
N LEU A 10 11.69 37.38 -16.15
CA LEU A 10 11.39 36.91 -14.78
C LEU A 10 10.32 35.82 -14.73
N LEU A 11 9.47 35.68 -15.75
CA LEU A 11 8.42 34.65 -15.80
C LEU A 11 8.96 33.27 -16.24
N LEU A 12 10.14 33.21 -16.87
CA LEU A 12 10.77 31.97 -17.32
C LEU A 12 11.64 31.30 -16.24
N THR A 13 12.04 32.03 -15.20
CA THR A 13 12.84 31.49 -14.09
C THR A 13 12.00 30.88 -12.97
N SER A 14 10.67 30.99 -13.04
CA SER A 14 9.71 30.41 -12.09
C SER A 14 9.05 29.11 -12.59
N ALA A 15 9.50 28.58 -13.74
CA ALA A 15 9.19 27.22 -14.16
C ALA A 15 9.93 26.23 -13.25
N THR A 16 9.43 26.08 -12.02
CA THR A 16 9.74 24.92 -11.19
C THR A 16 9.45 23.69 -12.03
N GLN A 17 10.48 22.86 -12.26
CA GLN A 17 10.31 21.55 -12.86
C GLN A 17 9.40 20.75 -11.93
N ALA A 18 8.10 20.73 -12.25
CA ALA A 18 7.16 19.82 -11.62
C ALA A 18 7.54 18.41 -12.09
N PHE A 19 8.40 17.74 -11.33
CA PHE A 19 8.62 16.32 -11.49
C PHE A 19 7.28 15.64 -11.24
N ALA A 20 6.74 14.99 -12.27
CA ALA A 20 5.52 14.20 -12.12
C ALA A 20 5.74 13.17 -11.02
N ALA A 21 4.80 13.10 -10.07
CA ALA A 21 4.85 12.11 -9.00
C ALA A 21 4.92 10.70 -9.61
N ASP A 22 5.63 9.80 -8.92
CA ASP A 22 5.66 8.41 -9.33
C ASP A 22 4.22 7.85 -9.37
N PRO A 23 3.89 7.02 -10.37
CA PRO A 23 2.56 6.46 -10.50
C PRO A 23 2.24 5.56 -9.30
N SER A 24 1.04 5.73 -8.74
CA SER A 24 0.53 4.94 -7.62
C SER A 24 -0.32 3.75 -8.06
N TYR A 25 -0.23 2.66 -7.31
CA TYR A 25 -1.12 1.50 -7.50
C TYR A 25 -2.50 1.76 -6.92
N LEU A 26 -3.52 1.13 -7.52
CA LEU A 26 -4.82 0.98 -6.86
C LEU A 26 -4.66 0.03 -5.67
N LEU A 27 -5.10 0.48 -4.48
CA LEU A 27 -5.11 -0.30 -3.26
C LEU A 27 -6.55 -0.49 -2.80
N VAL A 28 -6.94 -1.74 -2.55
CA VAL A 28 -8.24 -2.09 -1.99
C VAL A 28 -8.02 -2.80 -0.67
N ASP A 29 -8.39 -2.15 0.43
CA ASP A 29 -8.28 -2.73 1.76
C ASP A 29 -9.65 -3.29 2.21
N HIS A 30 -9.61 -4.55 2.63
CA HIS A 30 -10.75 -5.32 3.15
C HIS A 30 -10.61 -5.63 4.64
N SER A 31 -9.68 -4.99 5.33
CA SER A 31 -9.36 -5.29 6.72
C SER A 31 -10.52 -5.03 7.67
N ASN A 32 -10.52 -5.77 8.78
CA ASN A 32 -11.41 -5.53 9.89
C ASN A 32 -11.11 -4.15 10.52
N ALA A 33 -12.09 -3.25 10.47
CA ALA A 33 -11.98 -1.87 10.95
C ALA A 33 -11.61 -1.74 12.45
N SER A 34 -11.82 -2.79 13.25
CA SER A 34 -11.42 -2.80 14.66
C SER A 34 -9.92 -3.00 14.84
N LEU A 35 -9.23 -3.56 13.84
CA LEU A 35 -7.80 -3.88 13.86
C LEU A 35 -7.00 -2.94 12.97
N MET A 36 -7.56 -2.54 11.84
CA MET A 36 -6.89 -1.75 10.81
C MET A 36 -7.91 -0.89 10.05
N ASP A 37 -7.66 0.42 9.99
CA ASP A 37 -8.39 1.29 9.09
C ASP A 37 -7.67 1.43 7.73
N LYS A 38 -8.43 1.84 6.72
CA LYS A 38 -7.93 1.97 5.34
C LYS A 38 -6.76 2.95 5.22
N THR A 39 -6.76 4.03 5.99
CA THR A 39 -5.69 5.04 5.96
C THR A 39 -4.40 4.43 6.47
N THR A 40 -4.45 3.73 7.61
CA THR A 40 -3.29 3.03 8.16
C THR A 40 -2.75 1.97 7.18
N ALA A 41 -3.61 1.20 6.52
CA ALA A 41 -3.18 0.22 5.50
C ALA A 41 -2.47 0.88 4.31
N GLN A 42 -2.98 2.04 3.84
CA GLN A 42 -2.35 2.83 2.78
C GLN A 42 -1.00 3.42 3.20
N GLU A 43 -0.86 3.87 4.45
CA GLU A 43 0.41 4.34 5.00
C GLU A 43 1.45 3.22 5.07
N VAL A 44 1.04 2.02 5.50
CA VAL A 44 1.93 0.84 5.50
C VAL A 44 2.40 0.57 4.07
N TRP A 45 1.51 0.58 3.08
CA TRP A 45 1.89 0.41 1.68
C TRP A 45 2.87 1.49 1.19
N ALA A 46 2.57 2.77 1.46
CA ALA A 46 3.41 3.89 1.06
C ALA A 46 4.83 3.77 1.62
N SER A 47 4.98 3.24 2.84
CA SER A 47 6.30 2.99 3.46
C SER A 47 7.10 1.86 2.81
N LYS A 48 6.46 0.99 2.01
CA LYS A 48 7.06 -0.24 1.46
C LYS A 48 7.33 -0.20 -0.04
N GLY A 49 6.74 0.76 -0.76
CA GLY A 49 6.86 0.87 -2.21
C GLY A 49 8.32 0.95 -2.67
N PRO A 50 8.85 -0.04 -3.40
CA PRO A 50 10.20 0.07 -3.93
C PRO A 50 10.22 1.12 -5.04
N ALA A 51 11.31 1.90 -5.10
CA ALA A 51 11.53 2.83 -6.18
C ALA A 51 11.36 2.11 -7.53
N LYS A 52 10.49 2.63 -8.39
CA LYS A 52 10.31 2.17 -9.78
C LYS A 52 9.72 0.76 -9.95
N PHE A 53 9.01 0.21 -8.95
CA PHE A 53 8.29 -1.06 -9.07
C PHE A 53 7.34 -1.11 -10.29
N TYR A 54 6.73 0.04 -10.59
CA TYR A 54 5.84 0.26 -11.73
C TYR A 54 6.45 -0.04 -13.11
N LYS A 55 7.78 -0.14 -13.21
CA LYS A 55 8.48 -0.48 -14.47
C LYS A 55 8.26 -1.93 -14.89
N PHE A 56 8.21 -2.85 -13.92
CA PHE A 56 7.98 -4.27 -14.16
C PHE A 56 6.49 -4.61 -14.07
N TYR A 57 5.77 -3.93 -13.18
CA TYR A 57 4.34 -4.14 -12.94
C TYR A 57 3.56 -2.83 -13.18
N PRO A 58 3.12 -2.53 -14.42
CA PRO A 58 2.46 -1.26 -14.71
C PRO A 58 1.20 -1.04 -13.85
N VAL A 59 1.07 0.14 -13.22
CA VAL A 59 -0.09 0.51 -12.36
C VAL A 59 -1.45 0.51 -13.08
N LYS A 60 -1.43 0.52 -14.42
CA LYS A 60 -2.64 0.39 -15.24
C LYS A 60 -3.11 -1.06 -15.36
N LYS A 61 -2.22 -2.03 -15.14
CA LYS A 61 -2.50 -3.47 -15.24
C LYS A 61 -2.62 -4.14 -13.88
N TRP A 62 -2.00 -3.58 -12.85
CA TRP A 62 -1.89 -4.20 -11.53
C TRP A 62 -2.35 -3.25 -10.42
N GLY A 63 -2.81 -3.85 -9.32
CA GLY A 63 -3.04 -3.21 -8.04
C GLY A 63 -2.95 -4.23 -6.92
N PHE A 64 -3.22 -3.80 -5.70
CA PHE A 64 -3.06 -4.64 -4.53
C PHE A 64 -4.32 -4.66 -3.68
N ALA A 65 -4.64 -5.84 -3.17
CA ALA A 65 -5.64 -6.03 -2.13
C ALA A 65 -4.96 -6.40 -0.82
N THR A 66 -5.40 -5.79 0.27
CA THR A 66 -4.97 -6.08 1.63
C THR A 66 -6.15 -6.53 2.47
N ASP A 67 -5.87 -7.42 3.41
CA ASP A 67 -6.87 -7.99 4.29
C ASP A 67 -6.22 -8.34 5.63
N VAL A 68 -6.73 -7.76 6.72
CA VAL A 68 -6.31 -8.05 8.08
C VAL A 68 -7.52 -8.48 8.88
N GLU A 69 -7.49 -9.74 9.29
CA GLU A 69 -8.52 -10.39 10.09
C GLU A 69 -7.95 -10.85 11.42
N GLY A 70 -8.83 -11.08 12.39
CA GLY A 70 -8.45 -11.58 13.70
C GLY A 70 -9.22 -10.94 14.86
N GLY A 71 -8.65 -11.04 16.05
CA GLY A 71 -9.24 -10.50 17.27
C GLY A 71 -8.69 -11.16 18.51
N PHE A 72 -9.38 -10.97 19.64
CA PHE A 72 -9.05 -11.61 20.90
C PHE A 72 -9.78 -12.95 21.04
N ASP A 73 -9.08 -13.98 21.47
CA ASP A 73 -9.70 -15.22 21.92
C ASP A 73 -10.19 -15.13 23.39
N ALA A 74 -10.75 -16.23 23.89
CA ALA A 74 -11.27 -16.32 25.26
C ALA A 74 -10.19 -16.10 26.34
N ASP A 75 -8.94 -16.41 26.02
CA ASP A 75 -7.78 -16.30 26.90
C ASP A 75 -7.05 -14.95 26.76
N LYS A 76 -7.67 -13.99 26.05
CA LYS A 76 -7.13 -12.65 25.76
C LYS A 76 -5.84 -12.68 24.94
N ASN A 77 -5.62 -13.72 24.14
CA ASN A 77 -4.59 -13.71 23.11
C ASN A 77 -5.12 -12.94 21.91
N CYS A 78 -4.35 -11.98 21.42
CA CYS A 78 -4.61 -11.36 20.12
C CYS A 78 -4.09 -12.29 19.02
N ILE A 79 -4.96 -12.71 18.12
CA ILE A 79 -4.66 -13.55 16.96
C ILE A 79 -4.91 -12.72 15.71
N ILE A 80 -3.91 -12.65 14.82
CA ILE A 80 -3.93 -11.86 13.60
C ILE A 80 -3.60 -12.74 12.40
N THR A 81 -4.36 -12.57 11.33
CA THR A 81 -4.04 -13.03 9.98
C THR A 81 -4.00 -11.81 9.06
N ALA A 82 -2.89 -11.60 8.37
CA ALA A 82 -2.76 -10.50 7.41
C ALA A 82 -2.35 -11.04 6.04
N ARG A 83 -2.99 -10.54 4.99
CA ARG A 83 -2.76 -10.95 3.60
C ARG A 83 -2.56 -9.74 2.72
N THR A 84 -1.57 -9.85 1.83
CA THR A 84 -1.39 -8.94 0.70
C THR A 84 -1.46 -9.74 -0.58
N THR A 85 -2.16 -9.23 -1.60
CA THR A 85 -2.30 -9.88 -2.91
C THR A 85 -2.15 -8.89 -4.05
N MET A 86 -1.29 -9.20 -5.03
CA MET A 86 -1.27 -8.49 -6.31
C MET A 86 -2.35 -9.04 -7.23
N LEU A 87 -3.21 -8.15 -7.73
CA LEU A 87 -4.34 -8.48 -8.59
C LEU A 87 -4.28 -7.69 -9.89
N PRO A 88 -4.71 -8.28 -11.02
CA PRO A 88 -4.88 -7.52 -12.25
C PRO A 88 -6.03 -6.53 -12.11
N ARG A 89 -5.86 -5.34 -12.69
CA ARG A 89 -6.93 -4.34 -12.80
C ARG A 89 -7.97 -4.79 -13.81
N GLY A 90 -9.23 -4.56 -13.49
CA GLY A 90 -10.35 -4.81 -14.39
C GLY A 90 -10.47 -3.74 -15.47
N VAL A 91 -11.37 -3.99 -16.43
CA VAL A 91 -11.73 -3.02 -17.48
C VAL A 91 -12.49 -1.82 -16.89
N LYS A 92 -13.22 -2.05 -15.78
CA LYS A 92 -13.88 -0.99 -15.03
C LYS A 92 -12.84 -0.25 -14.18
N VAL A 93 -12.95 1.08 -14.16
CA VAL A 93 -12.14 1.95 -13.31
C VAL A 93 -12.25 1.49 -11.86
N ASP A 94 -11.11 1.52 -11.15
CA ASP A 94 -10.98 1.18 -9.74
C ASP A 94 -11.44 -0.22 -9.33
N THR A 95 -11.41 -1.18 -10.26
CA THR A 95 -11.69 -2.59 -9.95
C THR A 95 -10.43 -3.46 -10.01
N LEU A 96 -10.33 -4.39 -9.07
CA LEU A 96 -9.38 -5.50 -9.10
C LEU A 96 -10.13 -6.79 -9.43
N VAL A 97 -9.58 -7.60 -10.32
CA VAL A 97 -10.13 -8.92 -10.68
C VAL A 97 -9.48 -9.94 -9.77
N LEU A 98 -10.28 -10.81 -9.15
CA LEU A 98 -9.81 -11.87 -8.26
C LEU A 98 -9.12 -13.00 -9.04
N ARG A 99 -7.92 -12.71 -9.54
CA ARG A 99 -6.96 -13.65 -10.13
C ARG A 99 -5.57 -13.32 -9.57
N PRO A 100 -5.22 -13.83 -8.37
CA PRO A 100 -3.95 -13.54 -7.72
C PRO A 100 -2.75 -13.86 -8.62
N ALA A 101 -1.88 -12.87 -8.84
CA ALA A 101 -0.58 -13.12 -9.45
C ALA A 101 0.45 -13.53 -8.38
N LYS A 102 0.45 -12.83 -7.26
CA LYS A 102 1.20 -13.18 -6.05
C LYS A 102 0.41 -12.83 -4.81
N SER A 103 0.54 -13.67 -3.80
CA SER A 103 -0.05 -13.46 -2.49
C SER A 103 0.92 -13.91 -1.42
N ALA A 104 0.89 -13.23 -0.28
CA ALA A 104 1.50 -13.72 0.94
C ALA A 104 0.52 -13.53 2.08
N THR A 105 0.51 -14.49 3.01
CA THR A 105 -0.26 -14.44 4.24
C THR A 105 0.69 -14.61 5.41
N THR A 106 0.53 -13.79 6.44
CA THR A 106 1.32 -13.83 7.67
C THR A 106 0.40 -13.96 8.87
N PHE A 107 0.91 -14.59 9.91
CA PHE A 107 0.17 -14.88 11.13
C PHE A 107 0.90 -14.30 12.33
N GLY A 108 0.15 -13.80 13.30
CA GLY A 108 0.68 -13.28 14.55
C GLY A 108 -0.19 -13.71 15.71
N VAL A 109 0.45 -14.05 16.83
CA VAL A 109 -0.23 -14.24 18.10
C VAL A 109 0.53 -13.48 19.17
N GLN A 110 -0.20 -12.77 20.03
CA GLN A 110 0.35 -12.13 21.21
C GLN A 110 -0.54 -12.40 22.41
N ALA A 111 0.01 -13.10 23.40
CA ALA A 111 -0.68 -13.39 24.65
C ALA A 111 -0.85 -12.14 25.52
N ASN A 112 -1.97 -12.07 26.25
CA ASN A 112 -2.28 -10.99 27.18
C ASN A 112 -2.16 -9.59 26.56
N ALA A 113 -2.57 -9.44 25.30
CA ALA A 113 -2.39 -8.19 24.57
C ALA A 113 -3.43 -7.13 25.00
N THR A 114 -3.03 -5.86 24.96
CA THR A 114 -3.99 -4.75 24.92
C THR A 114 -4.53 -4.56 23.50
N VAL A 115 -5.61 -3.79 23.34
CA VAL A 115 -6.17 -3.45 22.03
C VAL A 115 -5.11 -2.78 21.14
N GLU A 116 -4.33 -1.87 21.70
CA GLU A 116 -3.26 -1.14 21.00
C GLU A 116 -2.15 -2.08 20.56
N GLN A 117 -1.77 -3.04 21.41
CA GLN A 117 -0.79 -4.07 21.06
C GLN A 117 -1.32 -4.98 19.94
N CYS A 118 -2.61 -5.30 19.95
CA CYS A 118 -3.23 -6.09 18.90
C CYS A 118 -3.29 -5.35 17.55
N LYS A 119 -3.59 -4.05 17.57
CA LYS A 119 -3.50 -3.17 16.39
C LYS A 119 -2.06 -3.01 15.89
N ALA A 120 -1.09 -2.93 16.79
CA ALA A 120 0.33 -2.90 16.43
C ALA A 120 0.76 -4.22 15.77
N LEU A 121 0.31 -5.37 16.30
CA LEU A 121 0.55 -6.68 15.71
C LEU A 121 -0.09 -6.80 14.33
N ALA A 122 -1.33 -6.31 14.16
CA ALA A 122 -2.02 -6.20 12.88
C ALA A 122 -1.19 -5.43 11.84
N LYS A 123 -0.70 -4.24 12.22
CA LYS A 123 0.17 -3.41 11.36
C LYS A 123 1.47 -4.13 11.00
N ALA A 124 2.11 -4.76 11.97
CA ALA A 124 3.36 -5.50 11.75
C ALA A 124 3.14 -6.65 10.77
N LYS A 125 2.07 -7.44 10.93
CA LYS A 125 1.81 -8.59 10.05
C LYS A 125 1.38 -8.18 8.66
N LEU A 126 0.62 -7.10 8.52
CA LEU A 126 0.34 -6.53 7.20
C LEU A 126 1.64 -6.11 6.50
N SER A 127 2.52 -5.39 7.20
CA SER A 127 3.86 -5.03 6.70
C SER A 127 4.66 -6.26 6.26
N ASP A 128 4.72 -7.30 7.10
CA ASP A 128 5.43 -8.56 6.78
C ASP A 128 4.86 -9.20 5.50
N SER A 129 3.54 -9.21 5.32
CA SER A 129 2.89 -9.78 4.13
C SER A 129 3.19 -8.98 2.86
N MET A 130 3.28 -7.64 2.96
CA MET A 130 3.66 -6.78 1.85
C MET A 130 5.13 -7.01 1.45
N ASP A 131 6.02 -7.14 2.44
CA ASP A 131 7.44 -7.45 2.20
C ASP A 131 7.62 -8.81 1.52
N ALA A 132 6.83 -9.82 1.92
CA ALA A 132 6.84 -11.13 1.30
C ALA A 132 6.35 -11.09 -0.16
N VAL A 133 5.25 -10.39 -0.47
CA VAL A 133 4.78 -10.21 -1.85
C VAL A 133 5.81 -9.46 -2.69
N ARG A 134 6.39 -8.38 -2.15
CA ARG A 134 7.42 -7.59 -2.83
C ARG A 134 8.63 -8.45 -3.18
N THR A 135 9.13 -9.22 -2.20
CA THR A 135 10.25 -10.15 -2.40
C THR A 135 9.90 -11.16 -3.49
N ALA A 136 8.72 -11.79 -3.42
CA ALA A 136 8.29 -12.75 -4.44
C ALA A 136 8.20 -12.16 -5.85
N LEU A 137 7.86 -10.88 -5.99
CA LEU A 137 7.76 -10.20 -7.29
C LEU A 137 9.10 -9.72 -7.84
N LEU A 138 10.13 -9.59 -7.00
CA LEU A 138 11.49 -9.20 -7.39
C LEU A 138 12.40 -10.39 -7.72
N HIS A 139 12.02 -11.59 -7.27
CA HIS A 139 12.76 -12.84 -7.48
C HIS A 139 12.06 -13.81 -8.45
N ASP A 140 10.97 -13.36 -9.08
CA ASP A 140 10.30 -14.03 -10.19
C ASP A 140 11.01 -13.77 -11.52
#